data_AF-A0A6B3I442-F1
#
_entry.id   AF-A0A6B3I442-F1
#
_cell.length_a   1.000
_cell.length_b   1.000
_cell.length_c   1.000
_cell.angle_alpha   90.00
_cell.angle_beta   90.00
_cell.angle_gamma   90.00
#
_symmetry.space_group_name_H-M   'P 1'
#
loop_
_entity.id
_entity.type
_entity.pdbx_description
1 polymer ?
#
loop_
_entity_poly.entity_id
_entity_poly.type
_entity_poly.pdbx_seq_one_letter_code
_entity_poly.pdbx_strand_id
1 'polypeptide(L)' 'RCEVGDDSPQLPRQRRARETDEGGRGLFLVNRLARRWGATRLSTGKVVWFEMATRSQ' A
#
# COMPACT_ATOMS: atom_id res chain seq x y z
N ARG A 1 -8.62 1.09 9.70
CA ARG A 1 -8.16 1.62 8.41
C ARG A 1 -6.82 2.30 8.64
N CYS A 2 -5.85 2.09 7.76
CA CYS A 2 -4.52 2.69 7.86
C CYS A 2 -4.23 3.45 6.57
N GLU A 3 -3.57 4.60 6.70
CA GLU A 3 -3.24 5.50 5.59
C GLU A 3 -1.79 5.95 5.70
N VAL A 4 -1.12 6.06 4.56
CA VAL A 4 0.25 6.56 4.46
C VAL A 4 0.28 7.59 3.34
N GLY A 5 0.66 8.81 3.68
CA GLY A 5 0.84 9.92 2.75
C GLY A 5 2.31 10.18 2.47
N ASP A 6 2.62 10.58 1.24
CA ASP A 6 3.92 11.11 0.86
C ASP A 6 3.75 12.16 -0.25
N ASP A 7 4.78 12.99 -0.47
CA ASP A 7 4.74 14.11 -1.43
C ASP A 7 5.00 13.67 -2.89
N SER A 8 5.23 12.38 -3.15
CA SER A 8 5.39 11.87 -4.50
C SER A 8 4.03 11.65 -5.17
N PRO A 9 3.77 12.28 -6.35
CA PRO A 9 2.50 12.15 -7.06
C PRO A 9 2.35 10.80 -7.79
N GLN A 10 3.42 10.00 -7.83
CA GLN A 10 3.42 8.73 -8.55
C GLN A 10 2.66 7.65 -7.79
N LEU A 11 1.53 7.22 -8.36
CA LEU A 11 0.73 6.14 -7.79
C LEU A 11 1.55 4.85 -7.64
N PRO A 12 1.35 4.08 -6.56
CA PRO A 12 2.12 2.88 -6.30
C PRO A 12 1.84 1.82 -7.37
N ARG A 13 2.88 1.14 -7.82
CA ARG A 13 2.77 -0.02 -8.69
C ARG A 13 3.30 -1.25 -7.97
N GLN A 14 2.57 -2.36 -8.04
CA GLN A 14 3.04 -3.60 -7.45
C GLN A 14 4.30 -4.04 -8.20
N ARG A 15 5.35 -4.34 -7.44
CA ARG A 15 6.61 -4.85 -7.97
C ARG A 15 6.71 -6.34 -7.66
N ARG A 16 7.35 -7.09 -8.56
CA ARG A 16 7.78 -8.46 -8.29
C ARG A 16 9.19 -8.39 -7.72
N ALA A 17 9.29 -8.51 -6.40
CA ALA A 17 10.59 -8.63 -5.73
C ALA A 17 11.17 -10.03 -5.97
N ARG A 18 12.49 -10.10 -6.14
CA ARG A 18 13.27 -11.34 -6.10
C ARG A 18 13.49 -11.77 -4.66
N GLU A 19 13.92 -13.01 -4.47
CA GLU A 19 14.19 -13.58 -3.14
C GLU A 19 15.28 -12.81 -2.40
N THR A 20 16.30 -12.34 -3.12
CA THR A 20 17.42 -11.57 -2.58
C THR A 20 17.13 -10.07 -2.47
N ASP A 21 15.97 -9.59 -2.93
CA ASP A 21 15.65 -8.17 -2.84
C ASP A 21 15.24 -7.83 -1.41
N GLU A 22 15.90 -6.84 -0.81
CA GLU A 22 15.56 -6.35 0.54
C GLU A 22 14.21 -5.58 0.57
N GLY A 23 13.69 -5.18 -0.59
CA GLY A 23 12.47 -4.35 -0.70
C GLY A 23 11.50 -4.77 -1.80
N GLY A 24 10.49 -3.93 -2.05
CA GLY A 24 9.55 -4.08 -3.18
C GLY A 24 8.34 -5.00 -2.92
N ARG A 25 8.24 -5.62 -1.75
CA ARG A 25 7.15 -6.55 -1.38
C ARG A 25 5.94 -5.86 -0.74
N GLY A 26 6.05 -4.60 -0.33
CA GLY A 26 5.00 -3.90 0.43
C GLY A 26 3.62 -3.95 -0.22
N LEU A 27 3.50 -3.54 -1.49
CA LEU A 27 2.21 -3.56 -2.18
C LEU A 27 1.68 -4.97 -2.47
N PHE A 28 2.58 -5.94 -2.66
CA PHE A 28 2.19 -7.35 -2.77
C PHE A 28 1.56 -7.84 -1.47
N LEU A 29 2.15 -7.51 -0.31
CA LEU A 29 1.61 -7.87 1.00
C LEU A 29 0.25 -7.20 1.23
N VAL A 30 0.12 -5.89 0.94
CA VAL A 30 -1.16 -5.18 1.05
C VAL A 30 -2.23 -5.84 0.17
N ASN A 31 -1.90 -6.17 -1.08
CA ASN A 31 -2.84 -6.81 -2.00
C ASN A 31 -3.29 -8.20 -1.53
N ARG A 32 -2.46 -8.91 -0.75
CA ARG A 32 -2.78 -10.24 -0.23
C ARG A 32 -3.51 -10.23 1.12
N LEU A 33 -3.26 -9.21 1.96
CA LEU A 33 -3.70 -9.19 3.36
C LEU A 33 -4.86 -8.24 3.61
N ALA A 34 -4.99 -7.16 2.84
CA ALA A 34 -6.05 -6.18 3.03
C ALA A 34 -7.39 -6.69 2.48
N ARG A 35 -8.48 -6.38 3.18
CA ARG A 35 -9.86 -6.57 2.66
C ARG A 35 -10.12 -5.63 1.49
N ARG A 36 -9.67 -4.39 1.62
CA ARG A 36 -9.76 -3.32 0.62
C ARG A 36 -8.53 -2.45 0.75
N TRP A 37 -8.05 -1.94 -0.38
CA TRP A 37 -6.98 -0.97 -0.40
C TRP A 37 -7.10 -0.11 -1.66
N GLY A 38 -6.45 1.04 -1.66
CA GLY A 38 -6.43 1.94 -2.79
C GLY A 38 -5.37 3.02 -2.65
N ALA A 39 -5.27 3.86 -3.68
CA ALA A 39 -4.41 5.03 -3.66
C ALA A 39 -5.16 6.22 -4.26
N THR A 40 -5.05 7.36 -3.59
CA THR A 40 -5.69 8.62 -4.00
C THR A 40 -4.59 9.64 -4.28
N ARG A 41 -4.61 10.25 -5.48
CA ARG A 41 -3.75 11.41 -5.77
C ARG A 41 -4.27 12.63 -5.04
N LEU A 42 -3.35 13.41 -4.49
CA LEU A 42 -3.60 14.71 -3.88
C LEU A 42 -2.92 15.80 -4.72
N SER A 43 -3.22 17.06 -4.44
CA SER A 43 -2.55 18.20 -5.10
C SER A 43 -1.04 18.24 -4.82
N THR A 44 -0.59 17.74 -3.66
CA THR A 44 0.80 17.79 -3.21
C THR A 44 1.47 16.42 -3.13
N GLY A 45 0.83 15.35 -3.60
CA GLY A 45 1.38 13.99 -3.44
C GLY A 45 0.32 12.91 -3.60
N LYS A 46 0.38 11.90 -2.74
CA LYS A 46 -0.61 10.81 -2.72
C LYS A 46 -0.82 10.24 -1.32
N VAL A 47 -1.93 9.55 -1.16
CA VAL A 47 -2.20 8.69 0.01
C VAL A 47 -2.49 7.28 -0.46
N VAL A 48 -1.82 6.30 0.12
CA VAL A 48 -2.14 4.88 0.00
C VAL A 48 -2.87 4.47 1.27
N TRP A 49 -3.98 3.75 1.13
CA TRP A 49 -4.80 3.32 2.27
C TRP A 49 -5.17 1.85 2.15
N PHE A 50 -5.40 1.21 3.30
CA PHE A 50 -5.91 -0.15 3.37
C PHE A 50 -6.77 -0.41 4.61
N GLU A 51 -7.61 -1.43 4.50
CA GLU A 51 -8.49 -1.93 5.56
C GLU A 51 -8.17 -3.40 5.84
N MET A 52 -7.80 -3.73 7.07
CA MET A 52 -7.63 -5.11 7.53
C MET A 52 -8.89 -5.57 8.26
N ALA A 53 -9.14 -6.88 8.24
CA ALA A 53 -10.10 -7.47 9.16
C ALA A 53 -9.56 -7.32 10.59
N THR A 54 -10.15 -6.45 11.39
CA THR A 54 -9.94 -6.47 12.83
C THR A 54 -10.65 -7.72 13.35
N ARG A 55 -9.91 -8.65 13.95
CA ARG A 55 -10.57 -9.66 14.79
C ARG A 55 -11.20 -8.90 15.94
N SER A 56 -12.53 -8.94 16.01
CA SER A 56 -13.20 -8.70 17.28
C SER A 56 -12.81 -9.85 18.19
N GLN A 57 -12.14 -9.55 19.30
CA GLN A 57 -12.06 -10.49 20.42
C GLN A 57 -13.39 -10.49 21.16
#